data_AF-A0A7Z7YRT8-F1
#
_entry.id   AF-A0A7Z7YRT8-F1
#
_cell.length_a   1.000
_cell.length_b   1.000
_cell.length_c   1.000
_cell.angle_alpha   90.00
_cell.angle_beta   90.00
_cell.angle_gamma   90.00
#
_symmetry.space_group_name_H-M   'P 1'
#
loop_
_entity.id
_entity.type
_entity.pdbx_description
1 polymer ?
#
loop_
_entity_poly.entity_id
_entity_poly.type
_entity_poly.pdbx_seq_one_letter_code
_entity_poly.pdbx_strand_id
1 'polypeptide(L)'
;KHEIQQSITDKENKVCKIEQIQRYVHQNSISPIHYLQDIAIYMEESHRLKGVRKKLWLSIALIGSLQYGGLITSIVTQRKKPFLSMMPVVAMYSLWLTKKDKKNVSYVCPNCHHVFNPSVIHFVTASHTPKT
;
A
#
# COMPACT_ATOMS: atom_id res chain seq x y z
N LYS A 1 24.16 -27.19 0.19
CA LYS A 1 23.97 -27.06 1.67
C LYS A 1 23.30 -25.74 2.06
N HIS A 2 23.65 -24.62 1.42
CA HIS A 2 23.10 -23.28 1.72
C HIS A 2 21.59 -23.12 1.41
N GLU A 3 21.10 -23.69 0.31
CA GLU A 3 19.68 -23.59 -0.09
C GLU A 3 18.73 -24.37 0.82
N ILE A 4 19.18 -25.52 1.35
CA ILE A 4 18.39 -26.33 2.27
C ILE A 4 18.22 -25.59 3.60
N GLN A 5 19.29 -24.97 4.14
CA GLN A 5 19.18 -24.16 5.35
C GLN A 5 18.26 -22.95 5.15
N GLN A 6 18.35 -22.25 4.01
CA GLN A 6 17.42 -21.14 3.72
C GLN A 6 15.96 -21.59 3.70
N SER A 7 15.67 -22.75 3.12
CA SER A 7 14.29 -23.27 3.07
C SER A 7 13.75 -23.69 4.44
N ILE A 8 14.62 -24.18 5.33
CA ILE A 8 14.25 -24.54 6.71
C ILE A 8 13.97 -23.27 7.51
N THR A 9 14.88 -22.29 7.45
CA THR A 9 14.71 -21.00 8.14
C THR A 9 13.50 -20.22 7.65
N ASP A 10 13.16 -20.29 6.35
CA ASP A 10 11.95 -19.66 5.80
C ASP A 10 10.67 -20.31 6.37
N LYS A 11 10.65 -21.65 6.46
CA LYS A 11 9.51 -22.39 7.04
C LYS A 11 9.36 -22.12 8.54
N GLU A 12 10.45 -22.09 9.28
CA GLU A 12 10.45 -21.77 10.73
C GLU A 12 9.92 -20.35 10.98
N ASN A 13 10.36 -19.37 10.20
CA ASN A 13 9.87 -17.99 10.30
C ASN A 13 8.36 -17.88 10.00
N LYS A 14 7.87 -18.62 9.00
CA LYS A 14 6.43 -18.67 8.67
C LYS A 14 5.61 -19.22 9.83
N VAL A 15 6.04 -20.34 10.41
CA VAL A 15 5.37 -20.95 11.57
C VAL A 15 5.36 -19.98 12.76
N CYS A 16 6.51 -19.37 13.08
CA CYS A 16 6.61 -18.40 14.18
C CYS A 16 5.66 -17.21 14.01
N LYS A 17 5.53 -16.66 12.80
CA LYS A 17 4.59 -15.55 12.53
C LYS A 17 3.14 -15.97 12.72
N ILE A 18 2.76 -17.15 12.23
CA ILE A 18 1.41 -17.70 12.38
C ILE A 18 1.08 -17.85 13.87
N GLU A 19 1.99 -18.42 14.66
CA GLU A 19 1.81 -18.58 16.12
C GLU A 19 1.68 -17.24 16.85
N GLN A 20 2.42 -16.21 16.43
CA GLN A 20 2.30 -14.86 17.02
C GLN A 20 0.93 -14.23 16.72
N ILE A 21 0.46 -14.35 15.48
CA ILE A 21 -0.87 -13.86 15.08
C ILE A 21 -1.96 -14.62 15.82
N GLN A 22 -1.84 -15.96 15.91
CA GLN A 22 -2.77 -16.81 16.66
C GLN A 22 -2.88 -16.39 18.12
N ARG A 23 -1.76 -16.15 18.80
CA ARG A 23 -1.74 -15.69 20.20
C ARG A 23 -2.40 -14.33 20.36
N TYR A 24 -2.07 -13.36 19.51
CA TYR A 24 -2.64 -12.01 19.57
C TYR A 24 -4.16 -12.01 19.33
N VAL A 25 -4.62 -12.82 18.37
CA VAL A 25 -6.04 -12.96 18.04
C VAL A 25 -6.77 -13.66 19.16
N HIS A 26 -6.22 -14.76 19.71
CA HIS A 26 -6.88 -15.50 20.79
C HIS A 26 -7.11 -14.64 22.04
N GLN A 27 -6.21 -13.69 22.33
CA GLN A 27 -6.38 -12.75 23.43
C GLN A 27 -7.44 -11.69 23.18
N ASN A 28 -7.66 -11.30 21.92
CA ASN A 28 -8.38 -10.06 21.58
C ASN A 28 -9.58 -10.26 20.63
N SER A 29 -9.96 -11.49 20.24
CA SER A 29 -10.94 -11.71 19.16
C SER A 29 -11.82 -12.95 19.32
N ILE A 30 -13.06 -12.83 18.82
CA ILE A 30 -14.12 -13.86 18.79
C ILE A 30 -14.07 -14.68 17.47
N SER A 31 -13.17 -14.33 16.54
CA SER A 31 -13.19 -14.81 15.16
C SER A 31 -12.31 -16.05 14.93
N PRO A 32 -12.66 -16.97 14.00
CA PRO A 32 -11.95 -18.24 13.84
C PRO A 32 -10.54 -18.07 13.24
N ILE A 33 -9.56 -18.69 13.90
CA ILE A 33 -8.12 -18.62 13.62
C ILE A 33 -7.76 -18.99 12.17
N HIS A 34 -8.48 -19.94 11.57
CA HIS A 34 -8.21 -20.42 10.20
C HIS A 34 -8.25 -19.30 9.15
N TYR A 35 -9.23 -18.39 9.25
CA TYR A 35 -9.39 -17.31 8.27
C TYR A 35 -8.27 -16.26 8.34
N LEU A 36 -7.72 -16.06 9.54
CA LEU A 36 -6.58 -15.16 9.75
C LEU A 36 -5.28 -15.75 9.19
N GLN A 37 -5.15 -17.08 9.24
CA GLN A 37 -4.02 -17.79 8.66
C GLN A 37 -4.00 -17.65 7.12
N ASP A 38 -5.15 -17.77 6.46
CA ASP A 38 -5.26 -17.56 5.01
C ASP A 38 -4.89 -16.13 4.62
N ILE A 39 -5.41 -15.13 5.34
CA ILE A 39 -5.07 -13.70 5.13
C ILE A 39 -3.56 -13.47 5.35
N ALA A 40 -2.97 -14.07 6.38
CA ALA A 40 -1.55 -13.97 6.66
C ALA A 40 -0.69 -14.58 5.54
N ILE A 41 -1.10 -15.71 4.96
CA ILE A 41 -0.42 -16.35 3.83
C ILE A 41 -0.50 -15.48 2.58
N TYR A 42 -1.67 -14.95 2.23
CA TYR A 42 -1.83 -14.00 1.11
C TYR A 42 -1.01 -12.72 1.33
N MET A 43 -0.91 -12.26 2.59
CA MET A 43 -0.09 -11.12 2.96
C MET A 43 1.42 -11.44 2.96
N GLU A 44 1.83 -12.69 3.16
CA GLU A 44 3.24 -13.10 3.08
C GLU A 44 3.72 -13.20 1.63
N GLU A 45 2.82 -13.52 0.70
CA GLU A 45 3.06 -13.41 -0.75
C GLU A 45 3.18 -11.94 -1.24
N SER A 46 3.11 -10.97 -0.33
CA SER A 46 3.37 -9.54 -0.55
C SER A 46 4.77 -9.19 -1.03
N HIS A 47 5.64 -10.15 -1.36
CA HIS A 47 6.87 -9.87 -2.11
C HIS A 47 6.57 -9.06 -3.39
N ARG A 48 5.37 -9.26 -3.98
CA ARG A 48 4.83 -8.46 -5.08
C ARG A 48 4.58 -6.98 -4.69
N LEU A 49 4.18 -6.69 -3.45
CA LEU A 49 3.98 -5.32 -2.94
C LEU A 49 5.30 -4.54 -2.83
N LYS A 50 6.45 -5.20 -2.59
CA LYS A 50 7.76 -4.54 -2.64
C LYS A 50 8.08 -3.99 -4.05
N GLY A 51 7.73 -4.75 -5.10
CA GLY A 51 7.88 -4.31 -6.49
C GLY A 51 6.96 -3.13 -6.84
N VAL A 52 5.70 -3.20 -6.40
CA VAL A 52 4.72 -2.10 -6.58
C VAL A 52 5.20 -0.84 -5.86
N ARG A 53 5.69 -0.97 -4.61
CA ARG A 53 6.21 0.15 -3.82
C ARG A 53 7.44 0.81 -4.48
N LYS A 54 8.35 0.03 -5.04
CA LYS A 54 9.50 0.56 -5.81
C LYS A 54 9.04 1.35 -7.04
N LYS A 55 8.11 0.80 -7.82
CA LYS A 55 7.57 1.47 -9.02
C LYS A 55 6.82 2.76 -8.66
N LEU A 56 6.07 2.73 -7.55
CA LEU A 56 5.40 3.92 -7.02
C LEU A 56 6.40 4.99 -6.62
N TRP A 57 7.45 4.65 -5.86
CA TRP A 57 8.52 5.58 -5.48
C TRP A 57 9.21 6.21 -6.69
N LEU A 58 9.49 5.40 -7.72
CA LEU A 58 10.12 5.88 -8.95
C LEU A 58 9.21 6.86 -9.71
N SER A 59 7.91 6.57 -9.75
CA SER A 59 6.93 7.47 -10.33
C SER A 59 6.76 8.76 -9.53
N ILE A 60 6.76 8.69 -8.20
CA ILE A 60 6.70 9.86 -7.32
C ILE A 60 7.93 10.73 -7.52
N ALA A 61 9.13 10.12 -7.59
CA ALA A 61 10.37 10.85 -7.83
C ALA A 61 10.35 11.59 -9.18
N LEU A 62 9.90 10.91 -10.25
CA LEU A 62 9.79 11.51 -11.58
C LEU A 62 8.81 12.68 -11.60
N ILE A 63 7.59 12.48 -11.09
CA ILE A 63 6.55 13.53 -11.08
C ILE A 63 6.97 14.68 -10.18
N GLY A 64 7.55 14.38 -9.01
CA GLY A 64 8.09 15.38 -8.08
C GLY A 64 9.15 16.24 -8.74
N SER A 65 10.12 15.64 -9.45
CA SER A 65 11.17 16.40 -10.14
C SER A 65 10.61 17.36 -11.19
N LEU A 66 9.58 16.95 -11.94
CA LEU A 66 8.94 17.82 -12.94
C LEU A 66 8.16 18.96 -12.27
N GLN A 67 7.50 18.68 -11.16
CA GLN A 67 6.70 19.67 -10.45
C GLN A 67 7.58 20.74 -9.78
N TYR A 68 8.65 20.31 -9.09
CA TYR A 68 9.63 21.23 -8.49
C TYR A 68 10.45 21.96 -9.56
N GLY A 69 10.85 21.29 -10.64
CA GLY A 69 11.54 21.94 -11.77
C GLY A 69 10.68 23.02 -12.42
N GLY A 70 9.38 22.75 -12.62
CA GLY A 70 8.41 23.72 -13.12
C GLY A 70 8.19 24.90 -12.17
N LEU A 71 8.18 24.65 -10.86
CA LEU A 71 8.09 25.70 -9.83
C LEU A 71 9.32 26.61 -9.84
N ILE A 72 10.53 26.03 -9.82
CA ILE A 72 11.80 26.77 -9.87
C ILE A 72 11.86 27.60 -11.15
N THR A 73 11.54 27.01 -12.30
CA THR A 73 11.53 27.72 -13.60
C THR A 73 10.50 28.85 -13.61
N SER A 74 9.33 28.64 -13.00
CA SER A 74 8.28 29.66 -12.89
C SER A 74 8.70 30.86 -12.03
N ILE A 75 9.43 30.61 -10.94
CA ILE A 75 10.01 31.65 -10.07
C ILE A 75 11.10 32.42 -10.82
N VAL A 76 12.05 31.71 -11.45
CA VAL A 76 13.16 32.32 -12.19
C VAL A 76 12.67 33.17 -13.38
N THR A 77 11.69 32.67 -14.12
CA THR A 77 11.18 33.35 -15.33
C THR A 77 10.07 34.38 -15.00
N GLN A 78 9.65 34.49 -13.73
CA GLN A 78 8.47 35.25 -13.27
C GLN A 78 7.16 34.97 -14.05
N ARG A 79 7.12 33.87 -14.81
CA ARG A 79 5.97 33.46 -15.62
C ARG A 79 5.23 32.37 -14.87
N LYS A 80 3.97 32.62 -14.51
CA LYS A 80 3.11 31.67 -13.79
C LYS A 80 2.50 30.56 -14.67
N LYS A 81 2.57 30.73 -16.00
CA LYS A 81 2.00 29.81 -17.00
C LYS A 81 2.49 28.34 -16.88
N PRO A 82 3.80 28.03 -16.79
CA PRO A 82 4.27 26.66 -16.71
C PRO A 82 3.78 25.92 -15.45
N PHE A 83 3.70 26.61 -14.32
CA PHE A 83 3.19 26.02 -13.07
C PHE A 83 1.69 25.73 -13.14
N LEU A 84 0.90 26.69 -13.63
CA LEU A 84 -0.56 26.56 -13.71
C LEU A 84 -1.00 25.47 -14.70
N SER A 85 -0.24 25.28 -15.79
CA SER A 85 -0.51 24.23 -16.78
C SER A 85 -0.22 22.82 -16.26
N MET A 86 0.65 22.66 -15.26
CA MET A 86 1.03 21.36 -14.70
C MET A 86 0.02 20.83 -13.67
N MET A 87 -0.67 21.73 -12.96
CA MET A 87 -1.68 21.40 -11.94
C MET A 87 -2.76 20.40 -12.40
N PRO A 88 -3.44 20.59 -13.54
CA PRO A 88 -4.47 19.64 -13.99
C PRO A 88 -3.89 18.27 -14.32
N VAL A 89 -2.66 18.19 -14.84
CA VAL A 89 -1.99 16.91 -15.14
C VAL A 89 -1.75 16.12 -13.86
N VAL A 90 -1.26 16.79 -12.81
CA VAL A 90 -1.00 16.15 -11.52
C VAL A 90 -2.30 15.72 -10.83
N ALA A 91 -3.34 16.55 -10.87
CA ALA A 91 -4.65 16.21 -10.33
C ALA A 91 -5.28 15.00 -11.04
N MET A 92 -5.16 14.92 -12.37
CA MET A 92 -5.66 13.76 -13.14
C MET A 92 -4.87 12.49 -12.82
N TYR A 93 -3.54 12.60 -12.69
CA TYR A 93 -2.69 11.46 -12.36
C TYR A 93 -2.99 10.91 -10.96
N SER A 94 -3.17 11.78 -9.96
CA SER A 94 -3.48 11.35 -8.59
C SER A 94 -4.84 10.66 -8.51
N LEU A 95 -5.87 11.18 -9.18
CA LEU A 95 -7.18 10.53 -9.27
C LEU A 95 -7.10 9.15 -9.93
N TRP A 96 -6.32 9.02 -11.02
CA TRP A 96 -6.13 7.76 -11.71
C TRP A 96 -5.43 6.72 -10.82
N LEU A 97 -4.39 7.13 -10.11
CA LEU A 97 -3.63 6.27 -9.20
C LEU A 97 -4.52 5.76 -8.06
N THR A 98 -5.25 6.66 -7.38
CA THR A 98 -6.19 6.28 -6.31
C THR A 98 -7.25 5.31 -6.81
N LYS A 99 -7.79 5.50 -8.03
CA LYS A 99 -8.78 4.59 -8.62
C LYS A 99 -8.18 3.22 -8.94
N LYS A 100 -6.92 3.18 -9.38
CA LYS A 100 -6.19 1.92 -9.66
C LYS A 100 -5.89 1.16 -8.37
N ASP A 101 -5.42 1.84 -7.34
CA ASP A 101 -5.07 1.22 -6.07
C ASP A 101 -6.31 0.70 -5.35
N LYS A 102 -7.42 1.44 -5.39
CA LYS A 102 -8.72 0.97 -4.88
C LYS A 102 -9.17 -0.35 -5.55
N LYS A 103 -8.94 -0.54 -6.85
CA LYS A 103 -9.30 -1.80 -7.54
C LYS A 103 -8.46 -2.99 -7.08
N ASN A 104 -7.26 -2.74 -6.58
CA ASN A 104 -6.32 -3.78 -6.16
C ASN A 104 -6.39 -4.08 -4.66
N VAL A 105 -7.17 -3.32 -3.89
CA VAL A 105 -7.30 -3.46 -2.43
C VAL A 105 -8.76 -3.72 -2.09
N SER A 106 -9.04 -4.91 -1.54
CA SER A 106 -10.34 -5.24 -0.95
C SER A 106 -10.18 -5.27 0.57
N TYR A 107 -10.93 -4.44 1.28
CA TYR A 107 -10.96 -4.46 2.74
C TYR A 107 -11.95 -5.52 3.18
N VAL A 108 -11.47 -6.55 3.86
CA VAL A 108 -12.30 -7.64 4.39
C VAL A 108 -12.40 -7.53 5.90
N CYS A 109 -13.61 -7.58 6.45
CA CYS A 109 -13.78 -7.75 7.89
C CYS A 109 -13.37 -9.17 8.29
N PRO A 110 -12.42 -9.36 9.21
CA PRO A 110 -12.06 -10.70 9.68
C PRO A 110 -13.21 -11.37 10.46
N ASN A 111 -14.10 -10.59 11.09
CA ASN A 111 -15.17 -11.13 11.93
C ASN A 111 -16.42 -11.57 11.15
N CYS A 112 -16.86 -10.76 10.18
CA CYS A 112 -18.14 -10.99 9.47
C CYS A 112 -18.00 -11.25 7.97
N HIS A 113 -16.76 -11.36 7.45
CA HIS A 113 -16.47 -11.60 6.02
C HIS A 113 -17.08 -10.57 5.05
N HIS A 114 -17.51 -9.43 5.56
CA HIS A 114 -18.03 -8.36 4.72
C HIS A 114 -16.89 -7.67 3.98
N VAL A 115 -17.00 -7.62 2.64
CA VAL A 115 -16.06 -6.88 1.79
C VAL A 115 -16.51 -5.42 1.75
N PHE A 116 -15.75 -4.55 2.41
CA PHE A 116 -15.98 -3.12 2.33
C PHE A 116 -15.36 -2.55 1.06
N ASN A 117 -16.20 -1.94 0.22
CA ASN A 117 -15.76 -1.22 -0.97
C ASN A 117 -16.06 0.28 -0.81
N PRO A 118 -15.24 1.02 -0.03
CA PRO A 118 -15.51 2.42 0.26
C PRO A 118 -15.48 3.27 -1.01
N SER A 119 -16.31 4.30 -1.11
CA SER A 119 -16.21 5.27 -2.22
C SER A 119 -14.82 5.93 -2.22
N VAL A 120 -14.36 6.45 -3.36
CA VAL A 120 -13.03 7.09 -3.45
C VAL A 120 -12.88 8.24 -2.45
N ILE A 121 -13.94 8.99 -2.19
CA ILE A 121 -13.93 10.06 -1.20
C ILE A 121 -13.73 9.48 0.20
N HIS A 122 -14.52 8.47 0.59
CA HIS A 122 -14.37 7.80 1.89
C HIS A 122 -13.01 7.14 2.07
N PHE A 123 -12.42 6.60 0.99
CA PHE A 123 -11.08 6.02 1.05
C PHE A 123 -10.01 7.07 1.33
N VAL A 124 -10.10 8.25 0.68
CA VAL A 124 -9.11 9.34 0.84
C VAL A 124 -9.30 10.09 2.15
N THR A 125 -10.52 10.22 2.66
CA THR A 125 -10.81 10.90 3.93
C THR A 125 -10.75 9.98 5.15
N ALA A 126 -10.52 8.68 4.95
CA ALA A 126 -10.39 7.74 6.06
C ALA A 126 -9.20 8.11 6.96
N SER A 127 -9.38 7.94 8.26
CA SER A 127 -8.28 8.04 9.21
C SER A 127 -7.30 6.90 8.96
N HIS A 128 -6.22 7.18 8.24
CA HIS A 128 -5.13 6.24 8.08
C HIS A 128 -4.33 6.21 9.38
N THR A 129 -4.03 5.01 9.89
CA THR A 129 -3.06 4.80 10.96
C THR A 129 -1.69 4.58 10.31
N PRO A 130 -0.86 5.61 10.15
CA PRO A 130 0.52 5.40 9.76
C PRO A 130 1.18 4.55 10.85
N LYS A 131 1.62 3.34 10.51
CA LYS A 131 2.58 2.63 11.35
C LYS A 131 3.89 3.41 11.25
N THR A 132 4.22 4.12 12.33
CA THR A 132 5.56 4.65 12.61
C THR A 132 6.57 3.52 12.69
#